data_AF-G9HB14-F1
#
_entry.id   AF-G9HB14-F1
#
_cell.length_a   1.000
_cell.length_b   1.000
_cell.length_c   1.000
_cell.angle_alpha   90.00
_cell.angle_beta   90.00
_cell.angle_gamma   90.00
#
_symmetry.space_group_name_H-M   'P 1'
#
loop_
_entity.id
_entity.type
_entity.pdbx_description
1 polymer ?
#
loop_
_entity_poly.entity_id
_entity_poly.type
_entity_poly.pdbx_seq_one_letter_code
_entity_poly.pdbx_strand_id
1 'polypeptide(L)' 'GGEVERILRMVDGVLLVANAFDGPMPQTRFVLRKALALHRTPIVV' A
#
# COMPACT_ATOMS: atom_id res chain seq x y z
N GLY A 1 -0.35 -5.97 13.53
CA GLY A 1 -0.42 -4.53 13.19
C GLY A 1 0.92 -3.96 12.72
N GLY A 2 2.01 -4.25 13.46
CA GLY A 2 3.30 -3.55 13.31
C GLY A 2 4.19 -3.92 12.13
N GLU A 3 4.03 -5.10 11.53
CA GLU A 3 4.95 -5.55 10.48
C GLU A 3 4.84 -4.71 9.20
N VAL A 4 3.61 -4.38 8.79
CA VAL A 4 3.33 -3.48 7.65
C VAL A 4 3.94 -2.11 7.89
N GLU A 5 3.79 -1.55 9.09
CA GLU A 5 4.33 -0.22 9.43
C GLU A 5 5.85 -0.21 9.45
N ARG A 6 6.47 -1.30 9.93
CA ARG A 6 7.93 -1.45 9.91
C ARG A 6 8.45 -1.48 8.48
N ILE A 7 7.81 -2.25 7.60
CA ILE A 7 8.18 -2.35 6.18
C ILE A 7 8.01 -0.98 5.50
N LEU A 8 6.88 -0.30 5.68
CA LEU A 8 6.60 1.00 5.07
C LEU A 8 7.58 2.11 5.49
N ARG A 9 8.25 1.96 6.64
CA ARG A 9 9.31 2.88 7.09
C ARG A 9 10.65 2.61 6.42
N MET A 10 10.88 1.39 5.92
CA MET A 10 12.15 0.94 5.32
C MET A 10 12.16 1.02 3.79
N VAL A 11 11.04 1.37 3.14
CA VAL A 11 10.91 1.46 1.68
C VAL A 11 10.51 2.87 1.25
N ASP A 12 10.86 3.26 0.03
CA ASP A 12 10.57 4.59 -0.51
C ASP A 12 9.20 4.72 -1.19
N GLY A 13 8.60 3.60 -1.59
CA GLY A 13 7.34 3.56 -2.31
C GLY A 13 6.63 2.21 -2.18
N VAL A 14 5.40 2.14 -2.67
CA VAL A 14 4.59 0.91 -2.66
C VAL A 14 4.03 0.63 -4.05
N LEU A 15 3.98 -0.65 -4.43
CA LEU A 15 3.32 -1.12 -5.64
C LEU A 15 1.98 -1.77 -5.27
N LEU A 16 0.88 -1.19 -5.72
CA LEU A 16 -0.45 -1.73 -5.57
C LEU A 16 -0.83 -2.47 -6.85
N VAL A 17 -0.86 -3.80 -6.76
CA VAL A 17 -1.34 -4.66 -7.86
C VAL A 17 -2.84 -4.88 -7.66
N ALA A 18 -3.66 -4.41 -8.59
CA ALA A 18 -5.10 -4.57 -8.58
C ALA A 18 -5.56 -5.34 -9.81
N ASN A 19 -6.47 -6.29 -9.62
CA ASN A 19 -7.13 -6.92 -10.75
C ASN A 19 -8.09 -5.91 -11.39
N ALA A 20 -8.03 -5.73 -12.71
CA ALA A 20 -8.94 -4.86 -13.46
C ALA A 20 -10.41 -5.30 -13.36
N PHE A 21 -10.66 -6.60 -13.06
CA PHE A 21 -12.02 -7.13 -12.92
C PHE A 21 -12.57 -6.96 -11.50
N ASP A 22 -11.78 -7.30 -10.47
CA ASP A 22 -12.23 -7.31 -9.07
C ASP A 22 -11.95 -6.00 -8.32
N GLY A 23 -11.05 -5.16 -8.85
CA GLY A 23 -10.62 -3.92 -8.23
C GLY A 23 -9.79 -4.08 -6.94
N PRO A 24 -9.58 -2.99 -6.18
CA PRO A 24 -8.76 -3.02 -4.96
C PRO A 24 -9.51 -3.62 -3.77
N MET A 25 -8.95 -4.70 -3.20
CA MET A 25 -9.51 -5.39 -2.04
C MET A 25 -9.41 -4.56 -0.75
N PRO A 26 -10.33 -4.70 0.24
CA PRO A 26 -10.29 -3.96 1.50
C PRO A 26 -8.95 -4.04 2.26
N GLN A 27 -8.26 -5.17 2.17
CA GLN A 27 -6.95 -5.40 2.77
C GLN A 27 -5.87 -4.51 2.13
N THR A 28 -5.90 -4.33 0.81
CA THR A 28 -4.95 -3.46 0.09
C THR A 28 -5.15 -1.98 0.44
N ARG A 29 -6.42 -1.57 0.64
CA ARG A 29 -6.77 -0.21 1.07
C ARG A 29 -6.18 0.15 2.44
N PHE A 30 -6.10 -0.81 3.36
CA PHE A 30 -5.49 -0.59 4.67
C PHE A 30 -4.00 -0.26 4.56
N VAL A 31 -3.26 -1.00 3.72
CA VAL A 31 -1.83 -0.78 3.49
C VAL A 31 -1.61 0.53 2.74
N LEU A 32 -2.40 0.80 1.70
CA LEU A 32 -2.32 2.04 0.92
C LEU A 32 -2.54 3.28 1.80
N ARG A 33 -3.53 3.26 2.70
CA ARG A 33 -3.77 4.38 3.64
C ARG A 33 -2.55 4.66 4.52
N LYS A 34 -1.85 3.62 4.99
CA LYS A 34 -0.64 3.80 5.81
C LYS A 34 0.54 4.31 4.99
N ALA A 35 0.71 3.83 3.76
CA ALA A 35 1.74 4.32 2.85
C ALA A 35 1.56 5.81 2.54
N LEU A 36 0.32 6.22 2.24
CA LEU A 36 -0.04 7.62 1.99
C LEU A 36 0.18 8.51 3.23
N ALA A 37 -0.17 8.03 4.43
CA ALA A 37 0.09 8.76 5.67
C ALA A 37 1.60 8.97 5.94
N LEU A 38 2.45 8.08 5.41
CA LEU A 38 3.91 8.18 5.47
C LEU A 38 4.52 8.91 4.27
N HIS A 39 3.70 9.54 3.42
CA HIS A 39 4.13 10.25 2.21
C HIS A 39 4.95 9.37 1.23
N ARG A 40 4.66 8.06 1.22
CA ARG A 40 5.27 7.12 0.26
C ARG A 40 4.51 7.15 -1.05
N THR A 41 5.23 7.17 -2.17
CA THR A 41 4.65 7.22 -3.51
C THR A 41 4.03 5.87 -3.87
N PRO A 42 2.72 5.77 -4.10
CA PRO A 42 2.10 4.56 -4.60
C PRO A 42 2.19 4.50 -6.13
N ILE A 43 2.52 3.33 -6.67
CA ILE A 43 2.39 2.99 -8.09
C ILE A 43 1.26 1.97 -8.19
N VAL A 44 0.29 2.20 -9.07
CA VAL A 44 -0.85 1.29 -9.29
C VAL A 44 -0.63 0.53 -10.59
N VAL A 45 -0.78 -0.80 -10.54
CA VAL A 45 -0.65 -1.72 -11.68
C VAL A 45 -1.85 -2.64 -11.74
#